data_AF-X7YID5-F1
#
_entry.id   AF-X7YID5-F1
#
_cell.length_a   1.000
_cell.length_b   1.000
_cell.length_c   1.000
_cell.angle_alpha   90.00
_cell.angle_beta   90.00
_cell.angle_gamma   90.00
#
_symmetry.space_group_name_H-M   'P 1'
#
loop_
_entity.id
_entity.type
_entity.pdbx_description
1 polymer ?
#
loop_
_entity_poly.entity_id
_entity_poly.type
_entity_poly.pdbx_seq_one_letter_code
_entity_poly.pdbx_strand_id
1 'polypeptide(L)'
;MYRGDFAYEWVRSELKNLGVTTFGDLAFDEGHLLEERRYKLVVTVADLTTSQLVRLPWDYRRVYGLDPDEQLVADAVRASMAIPFFYPPVSLTSAEGLTSTLVDGGVLSNFPIYCFDRFDGKPPRWPTFGITVLPKLAEGIHNLFPRSPRYAYWDRRRCCKVSSPPCWLVVTRPT
;
A
#
# COMPACT_ATOMS: atom_id res chain seq x y z
N MET A 1 -3.60 -19.48 14.88
CA MET A 1 -3.18 -18.08 14.74
C MET A 1 -1.76 -18.07 14.22
N TYR A 2 -1.50 -17.52 13.03
CA TYR A 2 -0.14 -17.43 12.50
C TYR A 2 0.52 -16.18 13.08
N ARG A 3 1.68 -16.31 13.74
CA ARG A 3 2.36 -15.15 14.37
C ARG A 3 2.79 -14.10 13.35
N GLY A 4 3.07 -14.52 12.12
CA GLY A 4 3.56 -13.65 11.04
C GLY A 4 5.06 -13.35 11.13
N ASP A 5 5.74 -13.78 12.22
CA ASP A 5 7.16 -13.55 12.46
C ASP A 5 8.05 -14.13 11.34
N PHE A 6 7.72 -15.32 10.82
CA PHE A 6 8.46 -15.91 9.71
C PHE A 6 8.36 -15.07 8.43
N ALA A 7 7.15 -14.61 8.08
CA ALA A 7 6.96 -13.78 6.89
C ALA A 7 7.66 -12.42 7.05
N TYR A 8 7.61 -11.84 8.25
CA TYR A 8 8.33 -10.61 8.58
C TYR A 8 9.85 -10.77 8.40
N GLU A 9 10.45 -11.77 9.06
CA GLU A 9 11.90 -11.99 8.97
C GLU A 9 12.34 -12.35 7.56
N TRP A 10 11.52 -13.11 6.82
CA TRP A 10 11.77 -13.39 5.41
C TRP A 10 11.78 -12.09 4.57
N VAL A 11 10.73 -11.27 4.64
CA VAL A 11 10.66 -9.98 3.93
C VAL A 11 11.84 -9.08 4.30
N ARG A 12 12.14 -8.97 5.60
CA ARG A 12 13.25 -8.17 6.12
C ARG A 12 14.60 -8.66 5.57
N SER A 13 14.81 -9.97 5.54
CA SER A 13 16.05 -10.57 5.01
C SER A 13 16.19 -10.32 3.51
N GLU A 14 15.13 -10.50 2.73
CA GLU A 14 15.17 -10.27 1.28
C GLU A 14 15.40 -8.80 0.94
N LEU A 15 14.73 -7.87 1.63
CA LEU A 15 14.96 -6.43 1.45
C LEU A 15 16.41 -6.07 1.78
N LYS A 16 16.95 -6.62 2.88
CA LYS A 16 18.34 -6.39 3.27
C LYS A 16 19.34 -6.92 2.22
N ASN A 17 19.05 -8.08 1.61
CA ASN A 17 19.87 -8.62 0.52
C ASN A 17 19.88 -7.70 -0.72
N LEU A 18 18.82 -6.91 -0.91
CA LEU A 18 18.72 -5.90 -1.95
C LEU A 18 19.27 -4.52 -1.53
N GLY A 19 19.86 -4.41 -0.33
CA GLY A 19 20.38 -3.15 0.20
C GLY A 19 19.31 -2.18 0.69
N VAL A 20 18.10 -2.68 0.99
CA VAL A 20 16.96 -1.87 1.47
C VAL A 20 16.64 -2.28 2.91
N THR A 21 16.60 -1.31 3.81
CA THR A 21 16.19 -1.49 5.20
C THR A 21 15.08 -0.52 5.58
N THR A 22 15.29 0.77 5.29
CA THR A 22 14.33 1.84 5.60
C THR A 22 13.73 2.45 4.34
N PHE A 23 12.68 3.26 4.50
CA PHE A 23 12.16 4.02 3.36
C PHE A 23 13.16 5.05 2.83
N GLY A 24 14.14 5.48 3.64
CA GLY A 24 15.24 6.35 3.18
C GLY A 24 16.03 5.73 2.03
N ASP A 25 16.28 4.41 2.07
CA ASP A 25 16.95 3.66 1.00
C ASP A 25 16.12 3.63 -0.31
N LEU A 26 14.81 3.86 -0.20
CA LEU A 26 13.86 3.87 -1.31
C LEU A 26 13.54 5.28 -1.83
N ALA A 27 14.20 6.32 -1.31
CA ALA A 27 13.98 7.65 -1.81
C ALA A 27 14.54 7.87 -3.24
N PHE A 28 13.95 8.82 -3.94
CA PHE A 28 14.49 9.43 -5.15
C PHE A 28 15.35 10.62 -4.79
N ASP A 29 16.50 10.72 -5.45
CA ASP A 29 17.40 11.87 -5.35
C ASP A 29 16.97 13.04 -6.25
N GLU A 30 15.86 12.90 -6.98
CA GLU A 30 15.40 13.87 -7.95
C GLU A 30 14.60 15.00 -7.28
N GLY A 31 15.17 16.21 -7.22
CA GLY A 31 14.62 17.37 -6.51
C GLY A 31 13.34 18.02 -7.08
N HIS A 32 12.59 17.33 -7.93
CA HIS A 32 11.32 17.83 -8.49
C HIS A 32 10.07 17.21 -7.84
N LEU A 33 10.26 16.18 -7.01
CA LEU A 33 9.18 15.52 -6.27
C LEU A 33 8.90 16.27 -4.96
N LEU A 34 7.64 16.26 -4.51
CA LEU A 34 7.31 16.65 -3.14
C LEU A 34 8.06 15.73 -2.17
N GLU A 35 8.61 16.30 -1.10
CA GLU A 35 9.42 15.58 -0.13
C GLU A 35 8.70 14.33 0.41
N GLU A 36 7.41 14.47 0.70
CA GLU A 36 6.55 13.37 1.18
C GLU A 36 6.35 12.25 0.16
N ARG A 37 6.52 12.51 -1.14
CA ARG A 37 6.21 11.57 -2.24
C ARG A 37 7.43 11.05 -2.98
N ARG A 38 8.63 11.38 -2.50
CA ARG A 38 9.90 11.00 -3.12
C ARG A 38 10.24 9.52 -2.99
N TYR A 39 9.31 8.63 -2.63
CA TYR A 39 9.62 7.23 -2.29
C TYR A 39 9.19 6.27 -3.40
N LYS A 40 10.03 5.27 -3.69
CA LYS A 40 9.79 4.20 -4.69
C LYS A 40 8.66 3.25 -4.32
N LEU A 41 8.32 3.16 -3.04
CA LEU A 41 7.33 2.24 -2.50
C LEU A 41 6.33 3.00 -1.63
N VAL A 42 5.07 2.65 -1.79
CA VAL A 42 3.98 3.09 -0.91
C VAL A 42 3.21 1.86 -0.48
N VAL A 43 3.01 1.73 0.82
CA VAL A 43 2.31 0.62 1.46
C VAL A 43 1.08 1.19 2.17
N THR A 44 -0.08 0.57 1.95
CA THR A 44 -1.33 1.02 2.58
C THR A 44 -1.71 0.15 3.76
N VAL A 45 -2.04 0.79 4.88
CA VAL A 45 -2.49 0.14 6.11
C VAL A 45 -3.75 0.81 6.61
N ALA A 46 -4.58 0.08 7.35
CA ALA A 46 -5.73 0.65 8.05
C ALA A 46 -5.34 0.88 9.52
N ASP A 47 -5.46 2.12 9.99
CA ASP A 47 -5.29 2.46 11.39
C ASP A 47 -6.66 2.40 12.10
N LEU A 48 -6.84 1.42 12.97
CA LEU A 48 -8.07 1.23 13.71
C LEU A 48 -8.23 2.22 14.87
N THR A 49 -7.12 2.72 15.42
CA THR A 49 -7.13 3.71 16.51
C THR A 49 -7.63 5.05 15.99
N THR A 50 -7.18 5.47 14.81
CA THR A 50 -7.60 6.74 14.18
C THR A 50 -8.68 6.57 13.10
N SER A 51 -9.14 5.33 12.86
CA SER A 51 -10.20 4.99 11.90
C SER A 51 -9.98 5.53 10.48
N GLN A 52 -8.74 5.47 9.99
CA GLN A 52 -8.37 5.98 8.67
C GLN A 52 -7.47 5.03 7.88
N LEU A 53 -7.49 5.16 6.55
CA LEU A 53 -6.49 4.53 5.69
C LEU A 53 -5.23 5.41 5.68
N VAL A 54 -4.09 4.77 5.88
CA VAL A 54 -2.78 5.40 5.99
C VAL A 54 -1.88 4.88 4.88
N ARG A 55 -1.13 5.79 4.23
CA ARG A 55 -0.17 5.47 3.16
C ARG A 55 1.24 5.69 3.69
N LEU A 56 1.95 4.62 3.97
CA LEU A 56 3.33 4.66 4.42
C LEU A 56 4.24 4.66 3.18
N PRO A 57 5.23 5.56 3.06
CA PRO A 57 5.74 6.43 4.12
C PRO A 57 5.13 7.85 4.18
N TRP A 58 4.25 8.21 3.24
CA TRP A 58 3.73 9.57 3.06
C TRP A 58 3.06 10.16 4.31
N ASP A 59 2.37 9.30 5.06
CA ASP A 59 1.59 9.69 6.22
C ASP A 59 2.37 9.52 7.55
N TYR A 60 3.62 9.02 7.56
CA TYR A 60 4.40 8.86 8.80
C TYR A 60 4.56 10.17 9.57
N ARG A 61 5.03 11.21 8.89
CA ARG A 61 5.30 12.50 9.51
C ARG A 61 4.01 13.20 9.93
N ARG A 62 3.00 13.21 9.06
CA ARG A 62 1.73 13.92 9.30
C ARG A 62 0.83 13.25 10.34
N VAL A 63 0.79 11.91 10.38
CA VAL A 63 -0.12 11.16 11.27
C VAL A 63 0.56 10.73 12.56
N TYR A 64 1.84 10.36 12.51
CA TYR A 64 2.55 9.80 13.65
C TYR A 64 3.70 10.67 14.16
N GLY A 65 4.04 11.76 13.47
CA GLY A 65 5.19 12.60 13.82
C GLY A 65 6.53 11.88 13.66
N LEU A 66 6.58 10.77 12.93
CA LEU A 66 7.79 9.96 12.73
C LEU A 66 8.50 10.34 11.44
N ASP A 67 9.83 10.31 11.44
CA ASP A 67 10.60 10.54 10.22
C ASP A 67 10.49 9.33 9.29
N PRO A 68 9.87 9.46 8.09
CA PRO A 68 9.74 8.35 7.15
C PRO A 68 11.06 7.67 6.80
N ASP A 69 12.17 8.41 6.73
CA ASP A 69 13.47 7.87 6.31
C ASP A 69 14.06 6.86 7.29
N GLU A 70 13.66 6.94 8.56
CA GLU A 70 14.12 6.05 9.63
C GLU A 70 13.25 4.79 9.77
N GLN A 71 12.07 4.76 9.13
CA GLN A 71 11.10 3.67 9.33
C GLN A 71 11.44 2.45 8.49
N LEU A 72 11.32 1.27 9.09
CA LEU A 72 11.58 -0.01 8.42
C LEU A 72 10.49 -0.31 7.38
N VAL A 73 10.91 -0.63 6.16
CA VAL A 73 9.98 -1.05 5.10
C VAL A 73 9.26 -2.35 5.48
N ALA A 74 9.96 -3.27 6.15
CA ALA A 74 9.41 -4.55 6.59
C ALA A 74 8.26 -4.38 7.58
N ASP A 75 8.29 -3.37 8.45
CA ASP A 75 7.23 -3.11 9.44
C ASP A 75 5.93 -2.65 8.74
N ALA A 76 6.07 -1.75 7.77
CA ALA A 76 4.94 -1.31 6.95
C ALA A 76 4.32 -2.48 6.16
N VAL A 77 5.14 -3.33 5.55
CA VAL A 77 4.67 -4.54 4.84
C VAL A 77 3.98 -5.50 5.80
N ARG A 78 4.55 -5.74 6.99
CA ARG A 78 3.95 -6.62 8.02
C ARG A 78 2.61 -6.10 8.53
N ALA A 79 2.45 -4.79 8.66
CA ALA A 79 1.18 -4.15 8.98
C ALA A 79 0.18 -4.30 7.83
N SER A 80 0.61 -4.09 6.59
CA SER A 80 -0.24 -4.24 5.40
C SER A 80 -0.69 -5.67 5.13
N MET A 81 -0.03 -6.68 5.70
CA MET A 81 -0.41 -8.09 5.62
C MET A 81 -1.21 -8.58 6.85
N ALA A 82 -1.47 -7.70 7.83
CA ALA A 82 -2.13 -8.07 9.08
C ALA A 82 -3.65 -8.19 8.91
N ILE A 83 -4.09 -9.18 8.13
CA ILE A 83 -5.51 -9.46 7.90
C ILE A 83 -6.15 -9.82 9.25
N PRO A 84 -7.20 -9.11 9.69
CA PRO A 84 -7.90 -9.40 10.94
C PRO A 84 -8.28 -10.87 11.05
N PHE A 85 -8.22 -11.43 12.26
CA PHE A 85 -8.47 -12.85 12.59
C PHE A 85 -7.41 -13.86 12.08
N PHE A 86 -6.61 -13.53 11.07
CA PHE A 86 -5.54 -14.42 10.57
C PHE A 86 -4.18 -14.11 11.17
N TYR A 87 -3.83 -12.82 11.23
CA TYR A 87 -2.55 -12.32 11.71
C TYR A 87 -2.74 -11.30 12.85
N PRO A 88 -1.82 -11.25 13.83
CA PRO A 88 -1.82 -10.20 14.84
C PRO A 88 -1.71 -8.80 14.19
N PRO A 89 -2.46 -7.81 14.70
CA PRO A 89 -2.28 -6.41 14.32
C PRO A 89 -0.87 -5.92 14.71
N VAL A 90 -0.42 -4.86 14.05
CA VAL A 90 0.87 -4.23 14.32
C VAL A 90 0.64 -2.95 15.11
N SER A 91 1.38 -2.76 16.20
CA SER A 91 1.35 -1.52 16.97
C SER A 91 2.39 -0.54 16.45
N LEU A 92 2.02 0.72 16.29
CA LEU A 92 2.93 1.83 15.95
C LEU A 92 2.76 2.95 16.98
N THR A 93 3.82 3.34 17.66
CA THR A 93 3.80 4.44 18.62
C THR A 93 4.26 5.72 17.94
N SER A 94 3.40 6.74 17.96
CA SER A 94 3.69 8.08 17.46
C SER A 94 4.71 8.81 18.35
N ALA A 95 5.29 9.89 17.82
CA ALA A 95 6.18 10.78 18.57
C ALA A 95 5.51 11.41 19.80
N GLU A 96 4.18 11.55 19.77
CA GLU A 96 3.36 12.07 20.88
C GLU A 96 2.98 10.98 21.91
N GLY A 97 3.41 9.73 21.69
CA GLY A 97 3.17 8.60 22.59
C GLY A 97 1.85 7.85 22.38
N LEU A 98 0.97 8.32 21.48
CA LEU A 98 -0.22 7.57 21.09
C LEU A 98 0.18 6.30 20.33
N THR A 99 -0.34 5.15 20.77
CA THR A 99 -0.11 3.86 20.10
C THR A 99 -1.29 3.51 19.19
N SER A 100 -1.03 3.45 17.89
CA SER A 100 -1.98 3.07 16.85
C SER A 100 -1.96 1.57 16.59
N THR A 101 -3.14 1.01 16.33
CA THR A 101 -3.33 -0.40 15.94
C THR A 101 -3.51 -0.49 14.43
N LEU A 102 -2.52 -1.03 13.73
CA LEU A 102 -2.48 -1.12 12.27
C LEU A 102 -2.87 -2.53 11.81
N VAL A 103 -3.71 -2.59 10.78
CA VAL A 103 -4.15 -3.82 10.10
C VAL A 103 -4.06 -3.69 8.58
N ASP A 104 -4.32 -4.79 7.89
CA ASP A 104 -4.32 -4.87 6.42
C ASP A 104 -5.17 -3.75 5.78
N GLY A 105 -4.56 -3.02 4.83
CA GLY A 105 -5.20 -1.89 4.16
C GLY A 105 -6.37 -2.29 3.25
N GLY A 106 -6.42 -3.54 2.79
CA GLY A 106 -7.52 -4.13 2.02
C GLY A 106 -8.84 -4.18 2.78
N VAL A 107 -8.81 -4.10 4.12
CA VAL A 107 -10.02 -3.95 4.95
C VAL A 107 -10.75 -2.65 4.61
N LEU A 108 -10.02 -1.57 4.31
CA LEU A 108 -10.58 -0.25 3.98
C LEU A 108 -10.52 0.08 2.48
N SER A 109 -9.52 -0.42 1.74
CA SER A 109 -9.35 -0.18 0.31
C SER A 109 -8.55 -1.29 -0.39
N ASN A 110 -9.21 -2.02 -1.30
CA ASN A 110 -8.57 -3.13 -2.03
C ASN A 110 -7.66 -2.69 -3.19
N PHE A 111 -7.76 -1.44 -3.66
CA PHE A 111 -7.01 -1.00 -4.85
C PHE A 111 -6.74 0.52 -4.86
N PRO A 112 -5.74 1.01 -4.11
CA PRO A 112 -5.47 2.44 -3.98
C PRO A 112 -4.70 3.00 -5.18
N ILE A 113 -5.17 2.74 -6.41
CA ILE A 113 -4.51 3.21 -7.64
C ILE A 113 -4.44 4.73 -7.72
N TYR A 114 -5.39 5.42 -7.08
CA TYR A 114 -5.46 6.88 -6.99
C TYR A 114 -4.23 7.50 -6.29
N CYS A 115 -3.46 6.72 -5.51
CA CYS A 115 -2.23 7.20 -4.91
C CYS A 115 -1.22 7.65 -5.99
N PHE A 116 -1.25 7.05 -7.18
CA PHE A 116 -0.29 7.32 -8.25
C PHE A 116 -0.76 8.39 -9.24
N ASP A 117 -1.91 9.02 -9.01
CA ASP A 117 -2.41 10.08 -9.87
C ASP A 117 -1.60 11.37 -9.69
N ARG A 118 -1.34 12.08 -10.80
CA ARG A 118 -0.77 13.43 -10.76
C ARG A 118 -1.84 14.43 -10.31
N PHE A 119 -1.47 15.33 -9.41
CA PHE A 119 -2.36 16.39 -8.90
C PHE A 119 -2.24 17.69 -9.70
N ASP A 120 -1.29 17.79 -10.63
CA ASP A 120 -1.04 18.96 -11.48
C ASP A 120 -1.88 18.98 -12.77
N GLY A 121 -2.81 18.03 -12.93
CA GLY A 121 -3.70 17.92 -14.09
C GLY A 121 -3.02 17.50 -15.39
N LYS A 122 -1.70 17.25 -15.39
CA LYS A 122 -0.94 16.80 -16.56
C LYS A 122 -1.14 15.31 -16.81
N PRO A 123 -0.96 14.84 -18.06
CA PRO A 123 -0.96 13.41 -18.33
C PRO A 123 0.10 12.69 -17.49
N PRO A 124 -0.18 11.46 -17.03
CA PRO A 124 0.79 10.68 -16.26
C PRO A 124 2.05 10.43 -17.10
N ARG A 125 3.22 10.62 -16.49
CA ARG A 125 4.52 10.44 -17.17
C ARG A 125 4.77 8.97 -17.54
N TRP A 126 4.21 8.05 -16.75
CA TRP A 126 4.33 6.61 -16.91
C TRP A 126 2.95 5.95 -16.76
N PRO A 127 2.70 4.82 -17.44
CA PRO A 127 1.47 4.05 -17.24
C PRO A 127 1.44 3.41 -15.84
N THR A 128 0.26 3.34 -15.24
CA THR A 128 0.02 2.64 -13.96
C THR A 128 -0.50 1.23 -14.20
N PHE A 129 0.24 0.23 -13.71
CA PHE A 129 -0.14 -1.18 -13.83
C PHE A 129 -0.75 -1.71 -12.55
N GLY A 130 -1.93 -2.29 -12.68
CA GLY A 130 -2.65 -2.88 -11.57
C GLY A 130 -2.73 -4.40 -11.65
N ILE A 131 -2.28 -5.09 -10.59
CA ILE A 131 -2.37 -6.56 -10.49
C ILE A 131 -3.31 -6.94 -9.35
N THR A 132 -4.35 -7.72 -9.67
CA THR A 132 -5.30 -8.30 -8.71
C THR A 132 -5.29 -9.82 -8.86
N VAL A 133 -5.11 -10.53 -7.75
CA VAL A 133 -5.23 -11.98 -7.71
C VAL A 133 -6.69 -12.33 -7.43
N LEU A 134 -7.28 -13.19 -8.25
CA LEU A 134 -8.62 -13.72 -8.01
C LEU A 134 -8.52 -15.21 -7.73
N PRO A 135 -9.23 -15.74 -6.71
CA PRO A 135 -9.36 -17.18 -6.58
C PRO A 135 -10.00 -17.72 -7.85
N LYS A 136 -9.50 -18.87 -8.33
CA LYS A 136 -10.12 -19.58 -9.44
C LYS A 136 -11.43 -20.19 -8.94
N LEU A 137 -12.47 -19.36 -8.86
CA LEU A 137 -13.84 -19.81 -8.68
C LEU A 137 -14.21 -20.58 -9.94
N ALA A 138 -14.73 -21.81 -9.76
CA ALA A 138 -15.31 -22.59 -10.83
C ALA A 138 -16.31 -21.72 -11.63
N GLU A 139 -16.27 -21.88 -12.95
CA GLU A 139 -17.04 -21.22 -14.02
C GLU A 139 -18.14 -20.23 -13.59
N GLY A 140 -18.01 -18.95 -13.99
CA GLY A 140 -19.10 -17.97 -13.82
C GLY A 140 -18.74 -16.48 -13.85
N ILE A 141 -17.46 -16.13 -14.04
CA ILE A 141 -16.97 -14.74 -13.90
C ILE A 141 -17.67 -13.75 -14.85
N HIS A 142 -18.08 -14.20 -16.05
CA HIS A 142 -18.75 -13.34 -17.05
C HIS A 142 -20.06 -12.73 -16.54
N ASN A 143 -20.76 -13.39 -15.62
CA ASN A 143 -22.04 -12.90 -15.09
C ASN A 143 -21.89 -11.95 -13.88
N LEU A 144 -20.74 -11.97 -13.21
CA LEU A 144 -20.45 -11.09 -12.07
C LEU A 144 -19.83 -9.75 -12.53
N PHE A 145 -19.16 -9.73 -13.69
CA PHE A 145 -18.58 -8.52 -14.28
C PHE A 145 -18.90 -8.41 -15.78
N PRO A 146 -20.10 -7.92 -16.15
CA PRO A 146 -20.50 -7.81 -17.57
C PRO A 146 -19.69 -6.79 -18.38
N ARG A 147 -18.72 -6.08 -17.77
CA ARG A 147 -17.86 -5.08 -18.41
C ARG A 147 -16.42 -5.12 -17.89
N SER A 148 -15.74 -6.26 -17.96
CA SER A 148 -14.26 -6.24 -17.93
C SER A 148 -13.73 -6.15 -19.37
N PRO A 149 -13.19 -5.00 -19.81
CA PRO A 149 -12.46 -4.96 -21.06
C PRO A 149 -11.18 -5.77 -20.87
N ARG A 150 -10.85 -6.61 -21.84
CA ARG A 150 -9.59 -7.40 -21.85
C ARG A 150 -8.33 -6.53 -21.76
N TYR A 151 -8.44 -5.22 -21.96
CA TYR A 151 -7.48 -4.17 -21.61
C TYR A 151 -8.28 -2.89 -21.32
N ALA A 152 -8.27 -2.38 -20.08
CA ALA A 152 -9.07 -1.22 -19.70
C ALA A 152 -8.22 0.06 -19.69
N TYR A 153 -8.51 0.97 -20.63
CA TYR A 153 -8.16 2.38 -20.57
C TYR A 153 -9.22 3.10 -19.71
N TRP A 154 -8.80 3.88 -18.71
CA TRP A 154 -9.71 4.47 -17.72
C TRP A 154 -9.99 5.96 -18.00
N ASP A 155 -11.26 6.27 -18.30
CA ASP A 155 -11.82 7.62 -18.48
C ASP A 155 -12.58 8.06 -17.19
N ARG A 156 -12.44 9.35 -16.83
CA ARG A 156 -12.67 10.00 -15.52
C ARG A 156 -14.10 9.98 -14.94
N ARG A 157 -15.04 9.18 -15.43
CA ARG A 157 -16.48 9.43 -15.16
C ARG A 157 -17.31 8.33 -14.50
N ARG A 158 -16.76 7.18 -14.13
CA ARG A 158 -17.56 6.12 -13.47
C ARG A 158 -16.81 5.42 -12.35
N CYS A 159 -17.09 5.86 -11.13
CA CYS A 159 -16.67 5.21 -9.90
C CYS A 159 -17.65 4.06 -9.59
N CYS A 160 -17.18 2.81 -9.60
CA CYS A 160 -17.93 1.68 -9.06
C CYS A 160 -17.06 0.94 -8.05
N LYS A 161 -17.54 0.90 -6.81
CA LYS A 161 -16.95 0.19 -5.68
C LYS A 161 -17.23 -1.31 -5.84
N VAL A 162 -16.18 -2.13 -5.87
CA VAL A 162 -16.29 -3.60 -5.82
C VAL A 162 -15.53 -4.09 -4.59
N SER A 163 -16.27 -4.70 -3.67
CA SER A 163 -15.78 -5.29 -2.42
C SER A 163 -15.56 -6.79 -2.59
N SER A 164 -14.31 -7.28 -2.53
CA SER A 164 -13.90 -8.66 -2.16
C SER A 164 -12.35 -8.82 -2.17
N PRO A 165 -11.74 -9.67 -1.31
CA PRO A 165 -10.26 -9.88 -1.16
C PRO A 165 -9.71 -11.11 -1.95
N PRO A 166 -8.38 -11.44 -1.98
CA PRO A 166 -7.18 -10.70 -1.53
C PRO A 166 -6.18 -10.32 -2.67
N CYS A 167 -5.33 -9.33 -2.36
CA CYS A 167 -4.35 -8.52 -3.12
C CYS A 167 -3.13 -9.26 -3.79
N TRP A 168 -2.10 -8.69 -4.48
CA TRP A 168 -1.44 -7.35 -4.62
C TRP A 168 -0.58 -7.22 -5.93
N LEU A 169 -0.34 -5.98 -6.42
CA LEU A 169 0.96 -5.29 -6.73
C LEU A 169 0.76 -4.19 -7.81
N VAL A 170 1.17 -2.95 -7.52
CA VAL A 170 1.23 -1.83 -8.49
C VAL A 170 2.66 -1.30 -8.51
N VAL A 171 3.33 -1.36 -9.67
CA VAL A 171 4.71 -0.89 -9.85
C VAL A 171 4.72 0.27 -10.84
N THR A 172 5.10 1.46 -10.38
CA THR A 172 5.51 2.59 -11.23
C THR A 172 6.59 3.42 -10.56
N ARG A 173 7.37 4.18 -11.35
CA ARG A 173 8.20 5.27 -10.82
C ARG A 173 7.28 6.43 -10.40
N PRO A 174 7.51 7.09 -9.24
CA PRO A 174 6.79 8.29 -8.82
C PRO A 174 6.87 9.40 -9.86
N THR A 175 5.89 10.30 -9.76
CA THR A 175 5.56 11.34 -10.75
C THR A 175 6.00 12.73 -10.35
#